data_AF-A0A1G3CG11-F1
#
_entry.id   AF-A0A1G3CG11-F1
#
_cell.length_a   1.000
_cell.length_b   1.000
_cell.length_c   1.000
_cell.angle_alpha   90.00
_cell.angle_beta   90.00
_cell.angle_gamma   90.00
#
_symmetry.space_group_name_H-M   'P 1'
#
loop_
_entity.id
_entity.type
_entity.pdbx_description
1 polymer ?
#
loop_
_entity_poly.entity_id
_entity_poly.type
_entity_poly.pdbx_seq_one_letter_code
_entity_poly.pdbx_strand_id
1 'polypeptide(L)'
;MMVDFAMNDKCAAGTGRFLEVMSRVLEVELDELGRLSEKAEDIPQINSLCTVFGESEVISLLSQGRRVEDIIAGIHKSIAKRVVSMVKKIGVKEAIFFDGGPAFNQGLKKALECELGVDLHVPPDPQITTALGAAIIAHEHLTKKH
;
A
#
# COMPACT_ATOMS: atom_id res chain seq x y z
N MET A 1 -20.13 -10.58 9.09
CA MET A 1 -19.11 -11.67 9.15
C MET A 1 -18.28 -11.60 7.87
N MET A 2 -16.97 -11.83 7.96
CA MET A 2 -16.06 -11.81 6.80
C MET A 2 -16.45 -12.91 5.80
N VAL A 3 -16.60 -12.53 4.52
CA VAL A 3 -17.10 -13.44 3.47
C VAL A 3 -15.96 -14.15 2.74
N ASP A 4 -14.84 -13.45 2.53
CA ASP A 4 -13.64 -13.98 1.87
C ASP A 4 -12.39 -13.17 2.31
N PHE A 5 -11.20 -13.75 2.12
CA PHE A 5 -9.92 -13.15 2.49
C PHE A 5 -8.78 -13.62 1.58
N ALA A 6 -7.99 -12.66 1.07
CA ALA A 6 -6.74 -12.94 0.36
C ALA A 6 -5.58 -12.20 1.01
N MET A 7 -4.42 -12.87 1.05
CA MET A 7 -3.18 -12.34 1.56
C MET A 7 -2.06 -12.60 0.55
N ASN A 8 -1.01 -11.76 0.60
CA ASN A 8 0.23 -12.04 -0.10
C ASN A 8 0.90 -13.32 0.43
N ASP A 9 1.80 -13.91 -0.37
CA ASP A 9 2.55 -15.09 0.05
C ASP A 9 3.30 -14.82 1.37
N LYS A 10 3.40 -15.84 2.23
CA LYS A 10 3.96 -15.75 3.60
C LYS A 10 5.39 -15.19 3.67
N CYS A 11 6.13 -15.19 2.56
CA CYS A 11 7.51 -14.67 2.46
C CYS A 11 7.57 -13.19 2.02
N ALA A 12 6.44 -12.58 1.67
CA ALA A 12 6.40 -11.18 1.25
C ALA A 12 6.22 -10.27 2.47
N ALA A 13 7.15 -9.33 2.65
CA ALA A 13 6.98 -8.26 3.63
C ALA A 13 5.68 -7.48 3.35
N GLY A 14 5.07 -7.00 4.43
CA GLY A 14 3.92 -6.10 4.33
C GLY A 14 4.29 -4.79 3.63
N THR A 15 3.29 -4.15 3.02
CA THR A 15 3.48 -2.88 2.29
C THR A 15 4.17 -1.80 3.12
N GLY A 16 3.83 -1.68 4.41
CA GLY A 16 4.47 -0.71 5.31
C GLY A 16 5.98 -0.93 5.42
N ARG A 17 6.43 -2.15 5.72
CA ARG A 17 7.86 -2.47 5.82
C ARG A 17 8.60 -2.28 4.50
N PHE A 18 7.94 -2.60 3.38
CA PHE A 18 8.52 -2.36 2.06
C PHE A 18 8.77 -0.85 1.84
N LEU A 19 7.78 0.00 2.11
CA LEU A 19 7.92 1.45 2.00
C LEU A 19 8.98 2.02 2.96
N GLU A 20 9.06 1.54 4.20
CA GLU A 20 10.12 1.92 5.16
C GLU A 20 11.53 1.59 4.67
N VAL A 21 11.71 0.47 3.99
CA VAL A 21 13.02 0.12 3.42
C VAL A 21 13.32 1.04 2.24
N MET A 22 12.37 1.23 1.33
CA MET A 22 12.60 2.10 0.17
C MET A 22 12.83 3.56 0.57
N SER A 23 12.15 4.06 1.61
CA SER A 23 12.38 5.42 2.11
C SER A 23 13.82 5.61 2.59
N ARG A 24 14.37 4.63 3.32
CA ARG A 24 15.78 4.65 3.75
C ARG A 24 16.75 4.58 2.57
N VAL A 25 16.49 3.71 1.60
CA VAL A 25 17.35 3.56 0.40
C VAL A 25 17.38 4.84 -0.44
N LEU A 26 16.24 5.53 -0.52
CA LEU A 26 16.10 6.78 -1.27
C LEU A 26 16.53 8.01 -0.46
N GLU A 27 16.86 7.84 0.83
CA GLU A 27 17.16 8.93 1.78
C GLU A 27 16.04 9.99 1.84
N VAL A 28 14.80 9.52 1.85
CA VAL A 28 13.59 10.33 1.90
C VAL A 28 12.75 9.92 3.10
N GLU A 29 12.15 10.89 3.78
CA GLU A 29 11.23 10.61 4.89
C GLU A 29 9.98 9.84 4.41
N LEU A 30 9.51 8.89 5.22
CA LEU A 30 8.45 7.96 4.83
C LEU A 30 7.13 8.67 4.46
N ASP A 31 6.82 9.77 5.16
CA ASP A 31 5.65 10.62 4.94
C ASP A 31 5.76 11.47 3.67
N GLU A 32 6.98 11.81 3.24
CA GLU A 32 7.21 12.58 2.01
C GLU A 32 7.07 11.77 0.72
N LEU A 33 7.20 10.44 0.79
CA LEU A 33 7.09 9.56 -0.38
C LEU A 33 5.82 9.84 -1.20
N GLY A 34 4.69 10.03 -0.53
CA GLY A 34 3.41 10.28 -1.19
C GLY A 34 3.39 11.57 -2.00
N ARG A 35 3.98 12.64 -1.46
CA ARG A 35 4.04 13.97 -2.09
C ARG A 35 5.07 14.01 -3.22
N LEU A 36 6.20 13.34 -3.05
CA LEU A 36 7.27 13.33 -4.03
C LEU A 36 6.90 12.57 -5.29
N SER A 37 6.15 11.46 -5.18
CA SER A 37 5.72 10.70 -6.36
C SER A 37 4.79 11.47 -7.29
N GLU A 38 4.11 12.52 -6.82
CA GLU A 38 3.25 13.37 -7.65
C GLU A 38 4.02 14.20 -8.69
N LYS A 39 5.33 14.36 -8.50
CA LYS A 39 6.21 15.10 -9.40
C LYS A 39 6.90 14.20 -10.43
N ALA A 40 6.54 12.92 -10.48
CA ALA A 40 7.10 11.99 -11.43
C ALA A 40 6.71 12.37 -12.87
N GLU A 41 7.65 12.19 -13.79
CA GLU A 41 7.50 12.46 -15.22
C GLU A 41 7.76 11.20 -16.05
N ASP A 42 8.68 10.32 -15.64
CA ASP A 42 9.01 9.07 -16.33
C ASP A 42 9.09 7.89 -15.35
N ILE A 43 7.93 7.27 -15.11
CA ILE A 43 7.75 6.22 -14.10
C ILE A 43 8.40 4.90 -14.58
N PRO A 44 9.47 4.40 -13.93
CA PRO A 44 10.08 3.12 -14.25
C PRO A 44 9.16 1.96 -13.88
N GLN A 45 9.34 0.84 -14.57
CA GLN A 45 8.75 -0.42 -14.16
C GLN A 45 9.63 -1.08 -13.08
N ILE A 46 9.04 -1.35 -11.91
CA ILE A 46 9.68 -2.09 -10.82
C ILE A 46 8.95 -3.43 -10.65
N ASN A 47 9.68 -4.53 -10.84
CA ASN A 47 9.11 -5.88 -10.90
C ASN A 47 9.17 -6.61 -9.56
N SER A 48 10.13 -6.25 -8.71
CA SER A 48 10.41 -6.98 -7.48
C SER A 48 9.63 -6.41 -6.29
N LEU A 49 8.76 -7.24 -5.72
CA LEU A 49 7.95 -6.92 -4.53
C LEU A 49 8.49 -7.55 -3.25
N CYS A 50 9.46 -8.45 -3.37
CA CYS A 50 10.29 -8.88 -2.24
C CYS A 50 11.16 -7.69 -1.82
N THR A 51 11.15 -7.32 -0.55
CA THR A 51 11.90 -6.15 -0.06
C THR A 51 13.38 -6.19 -0.41
N VAL A 52 14.03 -7.35 -0.31
CA VAL A 52 15.47 -7.50 -0.60
C VAL A 52 15.78 -7.29 -2.08
N PHE A 53 14.96 -7.85 -2.97
CA PHE A 53 15.15 -7.68 -4.41
C PHE A 53 14.68 -6.31 -4.90
N GLY A 54 13.60 -5.78 -4.32
CA GLY A 54 13.12 -4.43 -4.59
C GLY A 54 14.13 -3.36 -4.20
N GLU A 55 14.82 -3.55 -3.06
CA GLU A 55 15.92 -2.68 -2.64
C GLU A 55 17.06 -2.68 -3.67
N SER A 56 17.50 -3.86 -4.11
CA SER A 56 18.53 -3.99 -5.14
C SER A 56 18.12 -3.32 -6.47
N GLU A 57 16.86 -3.49 -6.88
CA GLU A 57 16.31 -2.89 -8.10
C GLU A 57 16.25 -1.35 -8.00
N VAL A 58 15.83 -0.82 -6.85
CA VAL A 58 15.80 0.62 -6.57
C VAL A 58 17.21 1.22 -6.55
N ILE A 59 18.18 0.57 -5.92
CA ILE A 59 19.59 1.00 -5.93
C ILE A 59 20.12 1.03 -7.37
N SER A 60 19.76 0.04 -8.20
CA SER A 60 20.15 0.03 -9.60
C SER A 60 19.58 1.23 -10.36
N LEU A 61 18.29 1.56 -10.17
CA LEU A 61 17.67 2.73 -10.81
C LEU A 61 18.32 4.04 -10.36
N LEU A 62 18.66 4.17 -9.07
CA LEU A 62 19.41 5.33 -8.57
C LEU A 62 20.79 5.43 -9.23
N SER A 63 21.50 4.32 -9.37
CA SER A 63 22.82 4.31 -10.01
C SER A 63 22.78 4.66 -11.51
N GLN A 64 21.62 4.46 -12.15
CA GLN A 64 21.36 4.87 -13.53
C GLN A 64 20.98 6.35 -13.65
N GLY A 65 20.94 7.10 -12.54
CA GLY A 65 20.60 8.52 -12.53
C GLY A 65 19.10 8.79 -12.69
N ARG A 66 18.23 7.80 -12.44
CA ARG A 66 16.78 8.03 -12.43
C ARG A 66 16.40 8.97 -11.29
N ARG A 67 15.44 9.85 -11.55
CA ARG A 67 14.94 10.78 -10.54
C ARG A 67 14.26 10.02 -9.40
N VAL A 68 14.45 10.51 -8.18
CA VAL A 68 13.87 9.90 -6.99
C VAL A 68 12.35 9.89 -7.06
N GLU A 69 11.73 10.97 -7.56
CA GLU A 69 10.28 11.08 -7.69
C GLU A 69 9.70 10.01 -8.62
N ASP A 70 10.37 9.76 -9.75
CA ASP A 70 10.01 8.72 -10.71
C ASP A 70 10.08 7.34 -10.07
N ILE A 71 11.18 7.04 -9.37
CA ILE A 71 11.36 5.76 -8.67
C ILE A 71 10.27 5.54 -7.63
N ILE A 72 9.92 6.56 -6.84
CA ILE A 72 8.85 6.46 -5.82
C ILE A 72 7.50 6.16 -6.49
N ALA A 73 7.17 6.84 -7.60
CA ALA A 73 5.96 6.53 -8.37
C ALA A 73 5.98 5.09 -8.92
N GLY A 74 7.14 4.60 -9.34
CA GLY A 74 7.35 3.21 -9.77
C GLY A 74 7.09 2.22 -8.64
N ILE A 75 7.55 2.53 -7.42
CA ILE A 75 7.31 1.76 -6.20
C ILE A 75 5.81 1.69 -5.90
N HIS A 76 5.13 2.84 -5.88
CA HIS A 76 3.67 2.90 -5.63
C HIS A 76 2.90 2.08 -6.66
N LYS A 77 3.24 2.21 -7.95
CA LYS A 77 2.62 1.45 -9.03
C LYS A 77 2.84 -0.06 -8.89
N SER A 78 4.04 -0.49 -8.51
CA SER A 78 4.35 -1.90 -8.29
C SER A 78 3.51 -2.50 -7.16
N ILE A 79 3.41 -1.78 -6.03
CA ILE A 79 2.56 -2.17 -4.89
C ILE A 79 1.09 -2.22 -5.32
N ALA A 80 0.61 -1.20 -6.04
CA ALA A 80 -0.76 -1.12 -6.49
C ALA A 80 -1.15 -2.31 -7.36
N LYS A 81 -0.34 -2.62 -8.38
CA LYS A 81 -0.54 -3.80 -9.24
C LYS A 81 -0.67 -5.10 -8.47
N ARG A 82 0.16 -5.31 -7.44
CA ARG A 82 0.07 -6.48 -6.56
C ARG A 82 -1.27 -6.55 -5.84
N VAL A 83 -1.67 -5.45 -5.22
CA VAL A 83 -2.93 -5.38 -4.45
C VAL A 83 -4.12 -5.62 -5.37
N VAL A 84 -4.17 -4.94 -6.52
CA VAL A 84 -5.24 -5.09 -7.51
C VAL A 84 -5.34 -6.52 -8.03
N SER A 85 -4.22 -7.19 -8.26
CA SER A 85 -4.22 -8.61 -8.67
C SER A 85 -4.90 -9.51 -7.64
N MET A 86 -4.70 -9.26 -6.34
CA MET A 86 -5.40 -10.00 -5.28
C MET A 86 -6.88 -9.65 -5.21
N VAL A 87 -7.21 -8.36 -5.28
CA VAL A 87 -8.60 -7.85 -5.26
C VAL A 87 -9.41 -8.44 -6.42
N LYS A 88 -8.84 -8.52 -7.63
CA LYS A 88 -9.51 -9.10 -8.81
C LYS A 88 -9.88 -10.58 -8.66
N LYS A 89 -9.18 -11.35 -7.81
CA LYS A 89 -9.49 -12.77 -7.56
C LYS A 89 -10.75 -12.94 -6.70
N ILE A 90 -11.00 -12.00 -5.77
CA ILE A 90 -12.17 -12.00 -4.89
C ILE A 90 -13.37 -11.31 -5.59
N GLY A 91 -13.08 -10.33 -6.45
CA GLY A 91 -14.08 -9.48 -7.10
C GLY A 91 -14.46 -8.26 -6.25
N VAL A 92 -14.65 -7.12 -6.90
CA VAL A 92 -15.10 -5.87 -6.26
C VAL A 92 -16.58 -5.68 -6.56
N LYS A 93 -17.39 -5.35 -5.53
CA LYS A 93 -18.84 -5.20 -5.70
C LYS A 93 -19.36 -3.78 -5.54
N GLU A 94 -18.87 -3.01 -4.56
CA GLU A 94 -19.55 -1.77 -4.16
C GLU A 94 -18.57 -0.65 -3.76
N ALA A 95 -17.98 -0.74 -2.57
CA ALA A 95 -17.06 0.26 -2.04
C ALA A 95 -15.76 -0.40 -1.57
N ILE A 96 -14.63 0.25 -1.84
CA ILE A 96 -13.32 -0.21 -1.38
C ILE A 96 -12.83 0.75 -0.29
N PHE A 97 -12.56 0.19 0.88
CA PHE A 97 -11.94 0.89 1.99
C PHE A 97 -10.45 0.57 2.01
N PHE A 98 -9.62 1.60 2.19
CA PHE A 98 -8.17 1.46 2.33
C PHE A 98 -7.75 1.82 3.76
N ASP A 99 -7.28 0.82 4.49
CA ASP A 99 -6.96 0.90 5.92
C ASP A 99 -5.47 0.61 6.20
N GLY A 100 -5.04 0.93 7.42
CA GLY A 100 -3.68 0.70 7.92
C GLY A 100 -2.71 1.85 7.63
N GLY A 101 -1.49 1.74 8.16
CA GLY A 101 -0.46 2.79 8.01
C GLY A 101 -0.19 3.26 6.58
N PRO A 102 -0.11 2.37 5.56
CA PRO A 102 0.08 2.79 4.18
C PRO A 102 -1.03 3.68 3.61
N ALA A 103 -2.22 3.73 4.22
CA ALA A 103 -3.33 4.58 3.78
C ALA A 103 -3.06 6.08 3.97
N PHE A 104 -2.09 6.46 4.82
CA PHE A 104 -1.62 7.85 4.90
C PHE A 104 -0.85 8.30 3.66
N ASN A 105 -0.30 7.37 2.89
CA ASN A 105 0.48 7.69 1.70
C ASN A 105 -0.46 7.98 0.52
N GLN A 106 -0.68 9.27 0.25
CA GLN A 106 -1.58 9.72 -0.82
C GLN A 106 -1.13 9.29 -2.22
N GLY A 107 0.18 9.18 -2.47
CA GLY A 107 0.73 8.67 -3.72
C GLY A 107 0.36 7.20 -3.96
N LEU A 108 0.43 6.37 -2.91
CA LEU A 108 0.00 4.98 -2.97
C LEU A 108 -1.53 4.86 -3.15
N LYS A 109 -2.32 5.69 -2.45
CA LYS A 109 -3.78 5.76 -2.65
C LYS A 109 -4.10 6.04 -4.12
N LYS A 110 -3.50 7.07 -4.71
CA LYS A 110 -3.69 7.43 -6.13
C LYS A 110 -3.27 6.30 -7.07
N ALA A 111 -2.15 5.64 -6.81
CA ALA A 111 -1.69 4.51 -7.63
C ALA A 111 -2.68 3.34 -7.56
N LEU A 112 -3.24 3.04 -6.38
CA LEU A 112 -4.26 2.02 -6.22
C LEU A 112 -5.56 2.39 -6.94
N GLU A 113 -6.06 3.62 -6.79
CA GLU A 113 -7.25 4.12 -7.48
C GLU A 113 -7.09 4.02 -9.00
N CYS A 114 -5.91 4.40 -9.51
CA CYS A 114 -5.59 4.30 -10.94
C CYS A 114 -5.61 2.85 -11.45
N GLU A 115 -5.02 1.89 -10.71
CA GLU A 115 -4.98 0.49 -11.12
C GLU A 115 -6.32 -0.24 -10.90
N LEU A 116 -7.13 0.21 -9.93
CA LEU A 116 -8.47 -0.34 -9.64
C LEU A 116 -9.55 0.24 -10.55
N GLY A 117 -9.39 1.49 -11.01
CA GLY A 117 -10.40 2.24 -11.76
C GLY A 117 -11.59 2.70 -10.90
N VAL A 118 -11.45 2.70 -9.57
CA VAL A 118 -12.47 3.16 -8.62
C VAL A 118 -11.81 3.91 -7.46
N ASP A 119 -12.56 4.82 -6.85
CA ASP A 119 -12.08 5.62 -5.71
C ASP A 119 -12.02 4.78 -4.42
N LEU A 120 -11.00 5.06 -3.62
CA LEU A 120 -10.75 4.44 -2.33
C LEU A 120 -11.22 5.35 -1.19
N HIS A 121 -12.01 4.77 -0.28
CA HIS A 121 -12.40 5.43 0.95
C HIS A 121 -11.35 5.18 2.03
N VAL A 122 -10.73 6.24 2.54
CA VAL A 122 -9.80 6.16 3.68
C VAL A 122 -10.54 6.66 4.93
N PRO A 123 -10.64 5.87 6.00
CA PRO A 123 -11.25 6.32 7.25
C PRO A 123 -10.39 7.44 7.88
N PRO A 124 -10.96 8.25 8.81
CA PRO A 124 -10.20 9.34 9.45
C PRO A 124 -8.92 8.88 10.15
N ASP A 125 -8.97 7.72 10.81
CA ASP A 125 -7.84 7.13 11.55
C ASP A 125 -7.54 5.70 11.06
N PRO A 126 -6.92 5.54 9.88
CA PRO A 126 -6.73 4.23 9.26
C PRO A 126 -5.77 3.33 10.03
N GLN A 127 -4.88 3.87 10.86
CA GLN A 127 -3.95 3.04 11.61
C GLN A 127 -4.60 2.26 12.76
N ILE A 128 -5.73 2.75 13.28
CA ILE A 128 -6.40 2.16 14.45
C ILE A 128 -7.78 1.58 14.14
N THR A 129 -8.29 1.76 12.92
CA THR A 129 -9.64 1.32 12.51
C THR A 129 -9.85 -0.18 12.75
N THR A 130 -8.85 -1.01 12.42
CA THR A 130 -8.89 -2.45 12.70
C THR A 130 -8.98 -2.75 14.22
N ALA A 131 -8.24 -2.03 15.06
CA ALA A 131 -8.29 -2.21 16.52
C ALA A 131 -9.64 -1.79 17.11
N LEU A 132 -10.23 -0.70 16.60
CA LEU A 132 -11.57 -0.25 16.95
C LEU A 132 -12.62 -1.31 16.59
N GLY A 133 -12.55 -1.90 15.40
CA GLY A 133 -13.43 -2.98 14.98
C GLY A 133 -13.36 -4.19 15.92
N ALA A 134 -12.16 -4.58 16.34
CA ALA A 134 -11.98 -5.66 17.32
C ALA A 134 -12.61 -5.32 18.68
N ALA A 135 -12.45 -4.08 19.16
CA ALA A 135 -13.05 -3.62 20.41
C ALA A 135 -14.59 -3.63 20.36
N ILE A 136 -15.18 -3.19 19.25
CA ILE A 136 -16.64 -3.23 19.03
C ILE A 136 -17.15 -4.67 19.04
N ILE A 137 -16.50 -5.58 18.31
CA ILE A 137 -16.88 -7.00 18.28
C ILE A 137 -16.82 -7.61 19.69
N ALA A 138 -15.79 -7.30 20.46
CA ALA A 138 -15.66 -7.75 21.85
C ALA A 138 -16.77 -7.18 22.73
N HIS A 139 -17.08 -5.88 22.60
CA HIS A 139 -18.16 -5.23 23.34
C HIS A 139 -19.53 -5.85 23.03
N GLU A 140 -19.86 -6.04 21.73
CA GLU A 140 -21.11 -6.68 21.31
C GLU A 140 -21.27 -8.10 21.87
N HIS A 141 -20.17 -8.88 21.94
CA HIS A 141 -20.19 -10.21 22.55
C HIS A 141 -20.47 -10.16 24.05
N LEU A 142 -19.99 -9.13 24.75
CA LEU A 142 -20.24 -8.95 26.18
C LEU A 142 -21.67 -8.45 26.46
N THR A 143 -22.21 -7.56 25.61
CA THR A 143 -23.56 -6.99 25.78
C THR A 143 -24.68 -7.89 25.25
N LYS A 144 -24.41 -8.81 24.32
CA LYS A 144 -25.37 -9.82 23.85
C LYS A 144 -25.65 -10.95 24.86
N LYS A 145 -25.15 -10.85 26.10
CA LYS A 145 -25.68 -11.65 27.22
C LYS A 145 -26.97 -11.00 27.76
N HIS A 146 -28.08 -11.27 27.08
CA HIS A 146 -29.42 -11.60 27.59
C HIS A 146 -30.42 -11.63 26.43
#